data_AF-A0A6L8FR72-F1
#
_entry.id   AF-A0A6L8FR72-F1
#
_cell.length_a   1.000
_cell.length_b   1.000
_cell.length_c   1.000
_cell.angle_alpha   90.00
_cell.angle_beta   90.00
_cell.angle_gamma   90.00
#
_symmetry.space_group_name_H-M   'P 1'
#
loop_
_entity.id
_entity.type
_entity.pdbx_description
1 polymer ?
#
loop_
_entity_poly.entity_id
_entity_poly.type
_entity_poly.pdbx_seq_one_letter_code
_entity_poly.pdbx_strand_id
1 'polypeptide(L)'
;MPTSHSTIWRLLVGAVLWTACGPEEPSEPAPKPEYTKPAADYAVGRGRKEAPAVRFVDVTREAGLEFRHETGARGDKWMPETMGSGCALFDYDGDGWLDVLLVNSEGWGGEKAPGKLYRNLGNGTFDDATKRAGLD
;
A
#
# COMPACT_ATOMS: atom_id res chain seq x y z
N MET A 1 53.92 28.67 44.31
CA MET A 1 54.25 27.49 43.47
C MET A 1 54.78 26.39 44.40
N PRO A 2 54.51 25.08 44.23
CA PRO A 2 53.79 24.37 43.15
C PRO A 2 52.45 23.72 43.62
N THR A 3 51.32 23.93 42.92
CA THR A 3 50.65 23.08 41.89
C THR A 3 49.84 21.88 42.41
N SER A 4 48.57 22.14 42.74
CA SER A 4 47.48 21.17 42.72
C SER A 4 47.06 20.94 41.27
N HIS A 5 47.34 19.75 40.72
CA HIS A 5 47.03 19.36 39.32
C HIS A 5 46.17 18.09 39.23
N SER A 6 45.50 17.67 40.31
CA SER A 6 44.85 16.35 40.35
C SER A 6 43.33 16.35 40.46
N THR A 7 42.67 17.50 40.62
CA THR A 7 41.22 17.49 40.94
C THR A 7 40.33 18.06 39.83
N ILE A 8 40.91 18.64 38.78
CA ILE A 8 40.11 19.34 37.75
C ILE A 8 39.57 18.39 36.67
N TRP A 9 40.20 17.22 36.45
CA TRP A 9 39.73 16.26 35.43
C TRP A 9 38.58 15.35 35.87
N ARG A 10 38.19 15.35 37.16
CA ARG A 10 37.06 14.52 37.64
C ARG A 10 35.70 15.21 37.60
N LEU A 11 35.63 16.51 37.31
CA LEU A 11 34.36 17.24 37.25
C LEU A 11 33.77 17.41 35.84
N LEU A 12 34.56 17.14 34.79
CA LEU A 12 34.08 17.36 33.40
C LEU A 12 33.43 16.13 32.74
N VAL A 13 33.52 14.93 33.33
CA VAL A 13 32.86 13.73 32.77
C VAL A 13 31.44 13.51 33.34
N GLY A 14 31.14 14.02 34.54
CA GLY A 14 29.82 13.85 35.15
C GLY A 14 28.73 14.78 34.60
N ALA A 15 29.10 15.95 34.08
CA ALA A 15 28.13 16.97 33.64
C ALA A 15 27.59 16.75 32.22
N VAL A 16 28.26 15.95 31.38
CA VAL A 16 27.83 15.69 29.99
C VAL A 16 26.80 14.56 29.90
N LEU A 17 26.68 13.72 30.94
CA LEU A 17 25.73 12.60 30.97
C LEU A 17 24.35 12.96 31.55
N TRP A 18 24.16 14.17 32.08
CA TRP A 18 22.85 14.60 32.63
C TRP A 18 21.99 15.37 31.62
N THR A 19 22.56 15.96 30.57
CA THR A 19 21.79 16.76 29.60
C THR A 19 21.27 15.97 28.40
N ALA A 20 21.64 14.69 28.24
CA ALA A 20 21.25 13.90 27.08
C ALA A 20 19.92 13.12 27.26
N CYS A 21 19.32 13.12 28.46
CA CYS A 21 18.04 12.48 28.71
C CYS A 21 17.30 13.19 29.84
N GLY A 22 16.90 14.44 29.60
CA GLY A 22 15.81 15.03 30.37
C GLY A 22 14.49 14.35 30.00
N PRO A 23 13.50 14.27 30.91
CA PRO A 23 12.17 13.78 30.55
C PRO A 23 11.63 14.62 29.40
N GLU A 24 11.15 13.95 28.35
CA GLU A 24 10.50 14.59 27.21
C GLU A 24 9.27 15.33 27.75
N GLU A 25 9.23 16.67 27.62
CA GLU A 25 8.03 17.41 27.97
C GLU A 25 6.89 16.92 27.07
N PRO A 26 5.68 16.70 27.61
CA PRO A 26 4.52 16.35 26.79
C PRO A 26 4.33 17.45 25.75
N SER A 27 4.63 17.14 24.49
CA SER A 27 4.36 18.08 23.41
C SER A 27 2.86 18.31 23.36
N GLU A 28 2.46 19.57 23.37
CA GLU A 28 1.06 19.93 23.26
C GLU A 28 0.51 19.32 21.96
N PRO A 29 -0.64 18.63 21.99
CA PRO A 29 -1.18 17.99 20.80
C PRO A 29 -1.35 19.06 19.72
N ALA A 30 -0.81 18.79 18.54
CA ALA A 30 -0.94 19.69 17.41
C ALA A 30 -2.41 20.13 17.26
N PRO A 31 -2.69 21.42 16.99
CA PRO A 31 -4.05 21.90 16.82
C PRO A 31 -4.73 21.06 15.74
N LYS A 32 -5.93 20.56 16.04
CA LYS A 32 -6.69 19.80 15.06
C LYS A 32 -6.87 20.66 13.82
N PRO A 33 -6.59 20.15 12.61
CA PRO A 33 -6.82 20.92 11.39
C PRO A 33 -8.29 21.31 11.35
N GLU A 34 -8.56 22.61 11.26
CA GLU A 34 -9.91 23.11 11.10
C GLU A 34 -10.36 22.81 9.67
N TYR A 35 -11.20 21.78 9.53
CA TYR A 35 -11.77 21.44 8.25
C TYR A 35 -12.82 22.49 7.88
N THR A 36 -12.44 23.43 7.04
CA THR A 36 -13.39 24.32 6.39
C THR A 36 -14.17 23.48 5.39
N LYS A 37 -15.47 23.30 5.67
CA LYS A 37 -16.39 22.77 4.65
C LYS A 37 -16.23 23.68 3.43
N PRO A 38 -15.90 23.13 2.25
CA PRO A 38 -15.78 23.97 1.07
C PRO A 38 -17.16 24.61 0.84
N ALA A 39 -17.16 25.91 0.51
CA ALA A 39 -18.37 26.70 0.36
C ALA A 39 -19.32 26.02 -0.64
N ALA A 40 -20.62 26.00 -0.33
CA ALA A 40 -21.64 25.27 -1.11
C ALA A 40 -21.82 25.77 -2.56
N ASP A 41 -21.00 26.72 -2.99
CA ASP A 41 -20.96 27.37 -4.29
C ASP A 41 -19.88 26.79 -5.21
N TYR A 42 -19.44 25.54 -4.99
CA TYR A 42 -19.10 24.66 -6.12
C TYR A 42 -20.35 24.51 -6.98
N ALA A 43 -20.61 25.57 -7.75
CA ALA A 43 -21.53 25.59 -8.84
C ALA A 43 -21.03 24.49 -9.78
N VAL A 44 -21.61 23.31 -9.60
CA VAL A 44 -21.72 22.28 -10.61
C VAL A 44 -22.17 23.04 -11.84
N GLY A 45 -21.25 23.29 -12.77
CA GLY A 45 -21.53 24.04 -13.99
C GLY A 45 -22.81 23.47 -14.56
N ARG A 46 -23.89 24.27 -14.58
CA ARG A 46 -25.20 23.85 -15.06
C ARG A 46 -25.17 23.75 -16.57
N GLY A 47 -24.54 22.67 -16.99
CA GLY A 47 -24.58 22.10 -18.31
C GLY A 47 -24.27 20.63 -18.09
N ARG A 48 -25.30 19.82 -17.80
CA ARG A 48 -25.20 18.38 -18.03
C ARG A 48 -24.95 18.23 -19.53
N LYS A 49 -23.68 18.25 -19.94
CA LYS A 49 -23.30 17.71 -21.23
C LYS A 49 -23.64 16.24 -21.11
N GLU A 50 -24.71 15.82 -21.79
CA GLU A 50 -25.19 14.45 -21.73
C GLU A 50 -24.01 13.56 -22.11
N ALA A 51 -23.47 12.83 -21.14
CA ALA A 51 -22.34 11.95 -21.39
C ALA A 51 -22.83 10.88 -22.37
N PRO A 52 -22.03 10.51 -23.38
CA PRO A 52 -22.41 9.42 -24.27
C PRO A 52 -22.72 8.18 -23.41
N ALA A 53 -23.78 7.46 -23.76
CA ALA A 53 -24.19 6.27 -23.04
C ALA A 53 -23.17 5.14 -23.26
N VAL A 54 -22.12 5.10 -22.44
CA VAL A 54 -21.15 4.00 -22.41
C VAL A 54 -21.78 2.81 -21.70
N ARG A 55 -21.75 1.63 -22.35
CA ARG A 55 -22.15 0.36 -21.75
C ARG A 55 -20.90 -0.46 -21.49
N PHE A 56 -20.78 -0.97 -20.27
CA PHE A 56 -19.78 -1.96 -19.91
C PHE A 56 -20.43 -3.34 -19.88
N VAL A 57 -19.68 -4.35 -20.30
CA VAL A 57 -20.06 -5.76 -20.17
C VAL A 57 -18.94 -6.49 -19.45
N ASP A 58 -19.32 -7.39 -18.56
CA ASP A 58 -18.37 -8.26 -17.88
C ASP A 58 -17.97 -9.40 -18.81
N VAL A 59 -16.67 -9.44 -19.16
CA VAL A 59 -16.07 -10.48 -20.01
C VAL A 59 -15.09 -11.35 -19.23
N THR A 60 -15.01 -11.21 -17.90
CA THR A 60 -14.00 -11.87 -17.04
C THR A 60 -13.92 -13.37 -17.32
N ARG A 61 -15.07 -14.05 -17.29
CA ARG A 61 -15.18 -15.49 -17.55
C ARG A 61 -14.87 -15.86 -19.01
N GLU A 62 -15.32 -15.03 -19.95
CA GLU A 62 -15.13 -15.27 -21.40
C GLU A 62 -13.67 -15.09 -21.81
N ALA A 63 -12.96 -14.18 -21.13
CA ALA A 63 -11.54 -13.93 -21.27
C ALA A 63 -10.68 -15.00 -20.57
N GLY A 64 -11.25 -15.91 -19.78
CA GLY A 64 -10.50 -16.95 -19.06
C GLY A 64 -9.84 -16.48 -17.76
N LEU A 65 -10.27 -15.34 -17.21
CA LEU A 65 -9.74 -14.78 -15.97
C LEU A 65 -10.53 -15.34 -14.77
N GLU A 66 -9.89 -16.20 -13.98
CA GLU A 66 -10.50 -16.84 -12.79
C GLU A 66 -9.69 -16.50 -11.53
N PHE A 67 -9.93 -15.31 -10.97
CA PHE A 67 -9.21 -14.80 -9.81
C PHE A 67 -10.17 -14.23 -8.76
N ARG A 68 -9.96 -14.62 -7.50
CA ARG A 68 -10.61 -14.03 -6.34
C ARG A 68 -9.54 -13.51 -5.40
N HIS A 69 -9.63 -12.23 -5.06
CA HIS A 69 -8.78 -11.66 -4.03
C HIS A 69 -9.22 -12.15 -2.65
N GLU A 70 -8.29 -12.76 -1.93
CA GLU A 70 -8.41 -13.10 -0.52
C GLU A 70 -7.70 -12.00 0.28
N THR A 71 -8.47 -11.24 1.07
CA THR A 71 -7.92 -10.18 1.94
C THR A 71 -7.46 -10.70 3.29
N GLY A 72 -7.71 -11.99 3.59
CA GLY A 72 -7.49 -12.58 4.91
C GLY A 72 -8.48 -12.11 5.98
N ALA A 73 -9.57 -11.42 5.61
CA ALA A 73 -10.47 -10.79 6.58
C ALA A 73 -11.11 -11.76 7.58
N ARG A 74 -10.99 -11.46 8.88
CA ARG A 74 -11.64 -12.18 9.99
C ARG A 74 -12.67 -11.36 10.76
N GLY A 75 -12.87 -10.09 10.37
CA GLY A 75 -13.98 -9.25 10.84
C GLY A 75 -13.57 -8.09 11.74
N ASP A 76 -12.33 -8.10 12.23
CA ASP A 76 -11.77 -7.05 13.10
C ASP A 76 -11.25 -5.84 12.29
N LYS A 77 -11.25 -5.93 10.95
CA LYS A 77 -10.84 -4.85 10.03
C LYS A 77 -9.42 -4.36 10.30
N TRP A 78 -8.50 -5.30 10.54
CA TRP A 78 -7.09 -4.97 10.66
C TRP A 78 -6.56 -4.38 9.36
N MET A 79 -5.48 -3.60 9.44
CA MET A 79 -4.96 -2.88 8.27
C MET A 79 -4.83 -3.79 7.03
N PRO A 80 -4.24 -5.01 7.10
CA PRO A 80 -4.17 -5.88 5.92
C PRO A 80 -5.51 -6.31 5.33
N GLU A 81 -6.57 -6.43 6.14
CA GLU A 81 -7.92 -6.79 5.67
C GLU A 81 -8.60 -5.65 4.90
N THR A 82 -8.19 -4.41 5.20
CA THR A 82 -8.74 -3.19 4.59
C THR A 82 -7.94 -2.70 3.39
N MET A 83 -6.73 -3.24 3.19
CA MET A 83 -5.91 -2.96 2.02
C MET A 83 -6.37 -3.80 0.84
N GLY A 84 -6.45 -3.15 -0.33
CA GLY A 84 -6.73 -3.83 -1.60
C GLY A 84 -5.50 -4.57 -2.12
N SER A 85 -5.71 -5.35 -3.18
CA SER A 85 -4.63 -6.03 -3.87
C SER A 85 -3.88 -5.12 -4.86
N GLY A 86 -2.85 -5.68 -5.50
CA GLY A 86 -2.12 -5.10 -6.62
C GLY A 86 -2.33 -5.85 -7.93
N CYS A 87 -2.02 -5.19 -9.03
CA CYS A 87 -1.88 -5.81 -10.34
C CYS A 87 -0.70 -5.20 -11.12
N ALA A 88 -0.20 -5.93 -12.11
CA ALA A 88 0.79 -5.43 -13.06
C ALA A 88 0.47 -5.92 -14.47
N LEU A 89 0.82 -5.11 -15.47
CA LEU A 89 0.76 -5.45 -16.88
C LEU A 89 2.16 -5.41 -17.47
N PHE A 90 2.63 -6.52 -18.02
CA PHE A 90 3.94 -6.64 -18.65
C PHE A 90 3.95 -7.85 -19.59
N ASP A 91 4.89 -7.89 -20.52
CA ASP A 91 5.08 -9.02 -21.44
C ASP A 91 6.02 -10.04 -20.76
N TYR A 92 5.48 -11.13 -20.22
CA TYR A 92 6.24 -12.10 -19.42
C TYR A 92 7.02 -13.08 -20.29
N ASP A 93 6.56 -13.38 -21.50
CA ASP A 93 7.19 -14.36 -22.40
C ASP A 93 7.83 -13.79 -23.67
N GLY A 94 7.71 -12.48 -23.87
CA GLY A 94 8.34 -11.76 -24.98
C GLY A 94 7.58 -11.87 -26.30
N ASP A 95 6.29 -12.25 -26.27
CA ASP A 95 5.47 -12.39 -27.47
C ASP A 95 4.85 -11.06 -27.96
N GLY A 96 5.11 -9.96 -27.25
CA GLY A 96 4.68 -8.61 -27.58
C GLY A 96 3.28 -8.26 -27.07
N TRP A 97 2.63 -9.16 -26.33
CA TRP A 97 1.33 -8.93 -25.71
C TRP A 97 1.49 -8.68 -24.21
N LEU A 98 0.71 -7.75 -23.66
CA LEU A 98 0.72 -7.51 -22.22
C LEU A 98 -0.08 -8.62 -21.51
N ASP A 99 0.59 -9.27 -20.57
CA ASP A 99 0.05 -10.26 -19.65
C ASP A 99 -0.42 -9.59 -18.36
N VAL A 100 -1.22 -10.33 -17.57
CA VAL A 100 -1.82 -9.81 -16.34
C VAL A 100 -1.27 -10.57 -15.13
N LEU A 101 -0.60 -9.86 -14.22
CA LEU A 101 -0.29 -10.36 -12.89
C LEU A 101 -1.29 -9.78 -11.89
N LEU A 102 -1.98 -10.64 -11.16
CA LEU A 102 -2.86 -10.29 -10.05
C LEU A 102 -2.21 -10.77 -8.75
N VAL A 103 -1.90 -9.83 -7.87
CA VAL A 103 -1.35 -10.12 -6.54
C VAL A 103 -2.50 -10.59 -5.65
N ASN A 104 -2.20 -11.34 -4.61
CA ASN A 104 -3.16 -11.73 -3.59
C ASN A 104 -2.56 -11.54 -2.20
N SER A 105 -3.39 -11.50 -1.17
CA SER A 105 -2.92 -11.47 0.22
C SER A 105 -2.93 -12.87 0.81
N GLU A 106 -2.25 -13.06 1.92
CA GLU A 106 -2.29 -14.30 2.68
C GLU A 106 -3.30 -14.18 3.83
N GLY A 107 -3.86 -15.32 4.24
CA GLY A 107 -4.66 -15.40 5.44
C GLY A 107 -3.79 -15.40 6.70
N TRP A 108 -4.37 -14.97 7.81
CA TRP A 108 -3.67 -14.93 9.09
C TRP A 108 -3.20 -16.33 9.52
N GLY A 109 -1.92 -16.45 9.90
CA GLY A 109 -1.33 -17.72 10.34
C GLY A 109 -0.71 -18.55 9.21
N GLY A 110 -0.45 -17.95 8.05
CA GLY A 110 0.26 -18.60 6.93
C GLY A 110 -0.65 -19.37 5.98
N GLU A 111 -1.95 -19.08 5.98
CA GLU A 111 -2.87 -19.56 4.96
C GLU A 111 -2.48 -18.94 3.61
N LYS A 112 -1.95 -19.77 2.72
CA LYS A 112 -1.53 -19.32 1.39
C LYS A 112 -2.73 -19.07 0.49
N ALA A 113 -2.79 -17.89 -0.10
CA ALA A 113 -3.57 -17.62 -1.28
C ALA A 113 -2.64 -16.98 -2.31
N PRO A 114 -2.08 -17.75 -3.26
CA PRO A 114 -1.13 -17.21 -4.22
C PRO A 114 -1.81 -16.22 -5.17
N GLY A 115 -0.99 -15.34 -5.74
CA GLY A 115 -1.38 -14.53 -6.89
C GLY A 115 -1.60 -15.38 -8.14
N LYS A 116 -2.00 -14.73 -9.23
CA LYS A 116 -2.20 -15.36 -10.53
C LYS A 116 -1.46 -14.60 -11.61
N LEU A 117 -0.79 -15.33 -12.51
CA LEU A 117 -0.27 -14.78 -13.75
C LEU A 117 -1.08 -15.35 -14.92
N TYR A 118 -1.58 -14.47 -15.77
CA TYR A 118 -2.37 -14.79 -16.95
C TYR A 118 -1.63 -14.37 -18.21
N ARG A 119 -1.33 -15.33 -19.06
CA ARG A 119 -0.76 -15.10 -20.40
C ARG A 119 -1.84 -14.60 -21.34
N ASN A 120 -1.61 -13.49 -22.02
CA ASN A 120 -2.45 -13.02 -23.12
C ASN A 120 -2.23 -13.85 -24.38
N LEU A 121 -3.30 -14.36 -24.98
CA LEU A 121 -3.24 -15.16 -26.21
C LEU A 121 -3.42 -14.31 -27.48
N GLY A 122 -3.54 -12.99 -27.33
CA GLY A 122 -3.65 -12.02 -28.42
C GLY A 122 -5.01 -11.95 -29.11
N ASN A 123 -5.98 -12.71 -28.63
CA ASN A 123 -7.36 -12.78 -29.14
C ASN A 123 -8.39 -12.30 -28.12
N GLY A 124 -7.96 -11.61 -27.06
CA GLY A 124 -8.81 -11.17 -25.96
C GLY A 124 -9.07 -12.24 -24.89
N THR A 125 -8.40 -13.40 -24.98
CA THR A 125 -8.43 -14.45 -23.97
C THR A 125 -7.07 -14.66 -23.32
N PHE A 126 -7.09 -15.28 -22.15
CA PHE A 126 -5.92 -15.48 -21.32
C PHE A 126 -5.81 -16.93 -20.82
N ASP A 127 -4.58 -17.42 -20.71
CA ASP A 127 -4.24 -18.71 -20.11
C ASP A 127 -3.60 -18.53 -18.74
N ASP A 128 -3.97 -19.36 -17.76
CA ASP A 128 -3.29 -19.39 -16.46
C ASP A 128 -1.84 -19.90 -16.64
N ALA A 129 -0.89 -19.00 -16.40
CA ALA A 129 0.55 -19.26 -16.46
C ALA A 129 1.19 -19.36 -15.06
N THR A 130 0.41 -19.29 -13.98
CA THR A 130 0.88 -19.20 -12.58
C THR A 130 1.90 -20.29 -12.26
N LYS A 131 1.60 -21.55 -12.58
CA LYS A 131 2.51 -22.68 -12.35
C LYS A 131 3.76 -22.62 -13.23
N ARG A 132 3.62 -22.23 -14.50
CA ARG A 132 4.76 -22.10 -15.43
C ARG A 132 5.73 -21.01 -14.97
N ALA A 133 5.22 -19.97 -14.33
CA ALA A 133 6.01 -18.90 -13.75
C ALA A 133 6.54 -19.21 -12.33
N GLY A 134 6.16 -20.35 -11.74
CA GLY A 134 6.58 -20.73 -10.38
C GLY A 134 5.96 -19.89 -9.27
N LEU A 135 4.70 -19.47 -9.45
CA LEU A 135 3.97 -18.59 -8.52
C LEU A 135 2.89 -19.32 -7.69
N ASP A 136 2.87 -20.66 -7.67
CA ASP A 136 1.88 -21.49 -6.95
C ASP A 136 2.28 -21.94 -5.52
#